data_AF-A0A7Y9EA15-F1
#
_entry.id   AF-A0A7Y9EA15-F1
#
_cell.length_a   1.000
_cell.length_b   1.000
_cell.length_c   1.000
_cell.angle_alpha   90.00
_cell.angle_beta   90.00
_cell.angle_gamma   90.00
#
_symmetry.space_group_name_H-M   'P 1'
#
loop_
_entity.id
_entity.type
_entity.pdbx_description
1 polymer ?
#
loop_
_entity_poly.entity_id
_entity_poly.type
_entity_poly.pdbx_seq_one_letter_code
_entity_poly.pdbx_strand_id
1 'polypeptide(L)'
;MDYMTSGYDSGDKTPLEAVTYVSFQELATRVSHRNTGKVTNDPIADRMLARISKDENLHMVFYRNIVAAALEIAPDETMRAIADEVIGFEMPGATMAGFRRNSMMIAKAGIYDLRLHHDDVIMPILRHWNVFDRTGLGEVGEQAREDLAVFLEGLDTQASRFVERRAEHRARVAAQSDSDETPDIAS
;
A
#
# COMPACT_ATOMS: atom_id res chain seq x y z
N MET A 1 13.27 -13.22 -17.02
CA MET A 1 12.57 -13.14 -18.32
C MET A 1 11.18 -13.74 -18.21
N ASP A 2 11.01 -14.80 -17.41
CA ASP A 2 9.75 -15.53 -17.22
C ASP A 2 8.53 -14.64 -16.98
N TYR A 3 8.60 -13.67 -16.05
CA TYR A 3 7.47 -12.76 -15.80
C TYR A 3 7.10 -11.87 -17.00
N MET A 4 8.11 -11.40 -17.76
CA MET A 4 7.89 -10.61 -18.98
C MET A 4 7.25 -11.46 -20.09
N THR A 5 7.52 -12.77 -20.12
CA THR A 5 6.92 -13.70 -21.08
C THR A 5 5.56 -14.23 -20.66
N SER A 6 5.28 -14.30 -19.35
CA SER A 6 3.97 -14.69 -18.82
C SER A 6 2.93 -13.58 -18.95
N GLY A 7 3.36 -12.32 -19.03
CA GLY A 7 2.48 -11.16 -19.06
C GLY A 7 1.81 -10.89 -17.70
N TYR A 8 1.01 -9.82 -17.67
CA TYR A 8 0.12 -9.50 -16.56
C TYR A 8 -1.30 -9.44 -17.11
N ASP A 9 -2.20 -10.20 -16.51
CA ASP A 9 -3.63 -10.18 -16.79
C ASP A 9 -4.32 -9.43 -15.66
N SER A 10 -4.91 -8.27 -15.97
CA SER A 10 -5.72 -7.51 -15.01
C SER A 10 -7.07 -8.17 -14.72
N GLY A 11 -7.39 -9.29 -15.39
CA GLY A 11 -8.71 -9.91 -15.40
C GLY A 11 -9.72 -9.06 -16.16
N ASP A 12 -11.00 -9.28 -15.86
CA ASP A 12 -12.14 -8.58 -16.48
C ASP A 12 -12.38 -7.16 -15.91
N LYS A 13 -11.32 -6.49 -15.42
CA LYS A 13 -11.44 -5.13 -14.87
C LYS A 13 -12.02 -4.18 -15.90
N THR A 14 -13.09 -3.52 -15.50
CA THR A 14 -13.67 -2.38 -16.22
C THR A 14 -12.67 -1.22 -16.26
N PRO A 15 -12.82 -0.26 -17.20
CA PRO A 15 -12.00 0.94 -17.19
C PRO A 15 -12.04 1.70 -15.86
N LEU A 16 -13.19 1.69 -15.16
CA LEU A 16 -13.36 2.36 -13.88
C LEU A 16 -12.57 1.68 -12.76
N GLU A 17 -12.64 0.35 -12.68
CA GLU A 17 -11.81 -0.46 -11.79
C GLU A 17 -10.32 -0.28 -12.09
N ALA A 18 -9.95 -0.29 -13.38
CA ALA A 18 -8.55 -0.10 -13.78
C ALA A 18 -7.99 1.27 -13.35
N VAL A 19 -8.73 2.38 -13.57
CA VAL A 19 -8.26 3.72 -13.13
C VAL A 19 -8.27 3.87 -11.60
N THR A 20 -9.18 3.17 -10.93
CA THR A 20 -9.25 3.13 -9.46
C THR A 20 -8.06 2.37 -8.88
N TYR A 21 -7.76 1.19 -9.43
CA TYR A 21 -6.59 0.38 -9.08
C TYR A 21 -5.29 1.17 -9.17
N VAL A 22 -5.04 1.79 -10.33
CA VAL A 22 -3.77 2.54 -10.55
C VAL A 22 -3.68 3.78 -9.67
N SER A 23 -4.79 4.36 -9.22
CA SER A 23 -4.75 5.46 -8.25
C SER A 23 -4.05 5.04 -6.94
N PHE A 24 -4.37 3.85 -6.43
CA PHE A 24 -3.73 3.28 -5.24
C PHE A 24 -2.34 2.74 -5.54
N GLN A 25 -2.18 2.03 -6.65
CA GLN A 25 -0.92 1.40 -7.00
C GLN A 25 0.20 2.43 -7.22
N GLU A 26 -0.09 3.57 -7.85
CA GLU A 26 0.89 4.66 -8.05
C GLU A 26 1.29 5.32 -6.72
N LEU A 27 0.37 5.44 -5.76
CA LEU A 27 0.73 5.92 -4.43
C LEU A 27 1.59 4.89 -3.67
N ALA A 28 1.29 3.61 -3.82
CA ALA A 28 2.08 2.52 -3.24
C ALA A 28 3.51 2.51 -3.78
N THR A 29 3.70 2.62 -5.10
CA THR A 29 5.04 2.69 -5.71
C THR A 29 5.77 3.95 -5.31
N ARG A 30 5.09 5.11 -5.27
CA ARG A 30 5.66 6.35 -4.74
C ARG A 30 6.25 6.16 -3.34
N VAL A 31 5.48 5.56 -2.42
CA VAL A 31 5.92 5.30 -1.03
C VAL A 31 7.10 4.34 -1.01
N SER A 32 7.00 3.23 -1.74
CA SER A 32 8.06 2.22 -1.83
C SER A 32 9.37 2.79 -2.39
N HIS A 33 9.33 3.54 -3.49
CA HIS A 33 10.51 4.18 -4.08
C HIS A 33 11.16 5.18 -3.12
N ARG A 34 10.34 6.04 -2.48
CA ARG A 34 10.85 7.03 -1.53
C ARG A 34 11.52 6.39 -0.32
N ASN A 35 10.94 5.32 0.21
CA ASN A 35 11.51 4.63 1.36
C ASN A 35 12.75 3.81 0.98
N THR A 36 12.73 3.17 -0.20
CA THR A 36 13.89 2.47 -0.75
C THR A 36 15.09 3.42 -0.86
N GLY A 37 14.89 4.62 -1.43
CA GLY A 37 15.94 5.64 -1.57
C GLY A 37 16.67 5.92 -0.26
N LYS A 38 15.91 6.13 0.82
CA LYS A 38 16.44 6.41 2.16
C LYS A 38 17.22 5.23 2.76
N VAL A 39 16.81 4.00 2.48
CA VAL A 39 17.42 2.79 3.07
C VAL A 39 18.68 2.36 2.32
N THR A 40 18.86 2.79 1.05
CA THR A 40 20.01 2.36 0.24
C THR A 40 21.37 2.83 0.77
N ASN A 41 21.41 3.94 1.53
CA ASN A 41 22.65 4.64 1.91
C ASN A 41 23.55 5.03 0.71
N ASP A 42 22.99 5.08 -0.50
CA ASP A 42 23.68 5.51 -1.73
C ASP A 42 23.06 6.83 -2.23
N PRO A 43 23.83 7.95 -2.22
CA PRO A 43 23.34 9.25 -2.67
C PRO A 43 22.86 9.30 -4.13
N ILE A 44 23.38 8.45 -5.01
CA ILE A 44 22.96 8.36 -6.41
C ILE A 44 21.61 7.64 -6.48
N ALA A 45 21.49 6.49 -5.80
CA ALA A 45 20.26 5.72 -5.77
C ALA A 45 19.10 6.52 -5.13
N ASP A 46 19.36 7.20 -4.01
CA ASP A 46 18.37 8.05 -3.34
C ASP A 46 17.85 9.15 -4.29
N ARG A 47 18.76 9.86 -4.97
CA ARG A 47 18.39 10.91 -5.93
C ARG A 47 17.60 10.36 -7.12
N MET A 48 17.95 9.17 -7.61
CA MET A 48 17.23 8.52 -8.71
C MET A 48 15.82 8.13 -8.28
N LEU A 49 15.68 7.46 -7.13
CA LEU A 49 14.39 7.00 -6.61
C LEU A 49 13.49 8.18 -6.19
N ALA A 50 14.06 9.30 -5.74
CA ALA A 50 13.32 10.53 -5.49
C ALA A 50 12.69 11.12 -6.76
N ARG A 51 13.35 10.98 -7.93
CA ARG A 51 12.79 11.40 -9.22
C ARG A 51 11.65 10.48 -9.65
N ILE A 52 11.84 9.16 -9.57
CA ILE A 52 10.80 8.18 -9.88
C ILE A 52 9.57 8.42 -8.97
N SER A 53 9.78 8.56 -7.66
CA SER A 53 8.70 8.87 -6.70
C SER A 53 7.94 10.16 -7.03
N LYS A 54 8.61 11.16 -7.64
CA LYS A 54 7.94 12.38 -8.11
C LYS A 54 7.03 12.10 -9.31
N ASP A 55 7.46 11.26 -10.23
CA ASP A 55 6.67 10.88 -11.41
C ASP A 55 5.44 10.06 -10.98
N GLU A 56 5.61 9.05 -10.11
CA GLU A 56 4.49 8.26 -9.57
C GLU A 56 3.48 9.15 -8.82
N ASN A 57 3.95 10.22 -8.15
CA ASN A 57 3.05 11.19 -7.53
C ASN A 57 2.19 11.94 -8.56
N LEU A 58 2.76 12.28 -9.72
CA LEU A 58 2.01 12.94 -10.80
C LEU A 58 0.99 11.98 -11.42
N HIS A 59 1.37 10.72 -11.65
CA HIS A 59 0.45 9.67 -12.13
C HIS A 59 -0.70 9.45 -11.14
N MET A 60 -0.40 9.28 -9.86
CA MET A 60 -1.40 9.15 -8.80
C MET A 60 -2.38 10.33 -8.76
N VAL A 61 -1.88 11.57 -8.86
CA VAL A 61 -2.74 12.77 -8.90
C VAL A 61 -3.63 12.76 -10.14
N PHE A 62 -3.10 12.36 -11.30
CA PHE A 62 -3.87 12.25 -12.53
C PHE A 62 -5.02 11.24 -12.39
N TYR A 63 -4.70 10.01 -11.97
CA TYR A 63 -5.71 8.95 -11.87
C TYR A 63 -6.74 9.22 -10.78
N ARG A 64 -6.32 9.70 -9.59
CA ARG A 64 -7.30 9.98 -8.53
C ARG A 64 -8.28 11.10 -8.92
N ASN A 65 -7.86 12.05 -9.75
CA ASN A 65 -8.74 13.12 -10.23
C ASN A 65 -9.76 12.58 -11.24
N ILE A 66 -9.39 11.58 -12.04
CA ILE A 66 -10.34 10.87 -12.92
C ILE A 66 -11.41 10.17 -12.08
N VAL A 67 -11.02 9.44 -11.04
CA VAL A 67 -11.96 8.76 -10.14
C VAL A 67 -12.83 9.77 -9.39
N ALA A 68 -12.27 10.90 -8.95
CA ALA A 68 -13.04 11.97 -8.34
C ALA A 68 -14.14 12.50 -9.27
N ALA A 69 -13.84 12.68 -10.57
CA ALA A 69 -14.84 13.06 -11.57
C ALA A 69 -15.86 11.93 -11.82
N ALA A 70 -15.44 10.67 -11.82
CA ALA A 70 -16.35 9.52 -11.96
C ALA A 70 -17.36 9.45 -10.80
N LEU A 71 -16.93 9.75 -9.57
CA LEU A 71 -17.84 9.84 -8.41
C LEU A 71 -18.89 10.95 -8.52
N GLU A 72 -18.73 11.94 -9.39
CA GLU A 72 -19.76 12.96 -9.67
C GLU A 72 -20.74 12.51 -10.76
N ILE A 73 -20.33 11.58 -11.62
CA ILE A 73 -21.11 11.13 -12.79
C ILE A 73 -21.89 9.85 -12.48
N ALA A 74 -21.24 8.89 -11.83
CA ALA A 74 -21.74 7.55 -11.53
C ALA A 74 -21.30 7.17 -10.10
N PRO A 75 -21.91 7.79 -9.07
CA PRO A 75 -21.43 7.68 -7.69
C PRO A 75 -21.49 6.26 -7.14
N ASP A 76 -22.55 5.50 -7.43
CA ASP A 76 -22.75 4.15 -6.93
C ASP A 76 -21.77 3.15 -7.54
N GLU A 77 -21.65 3.17 -8.87
CA GLU A 77 -20.73 2.30 -9.60
C GLU A 77 -19.27 2.62 -9.24
N THR A 78 -18.95 3.90 -9.07
CA THR A 78 -17.60 4.30 -8.66
C THR A 78 -17.32 3.91 -7.21
N MET A 79 -18.29 4.02 -6.30
CA MET A 79 -18.13 3.58 -4.92
C MET A 79 -17.90 2.06 -4.84
N ARG A 80 -18.63 1.28 -5.65
CA ARG A 80 -18.41 -0.17 -5.78
C ARG A 80 -17.01 -0.49 -6.30
N ALA A 81 -16.56 0.17 -7.37
CA ALA A 81 -15.22 -0.02 -7.90
C ALA A 81 -14.13 0.34 -6.88
N ILE A 82 -14.31 1.40 -6.09
CA ILE A 82 -13.40 1.74 -4.98
C ILE A 82 -13.33 0.62 -3.95
N ALA A 83 -14.48 0.11 -3.51
CA ALA A 83 -14.51 -0.99 -2.55
C ALA A 83 -13.82 -2.25 -3.11
N ASP A 84 -14.13 -2.63 -4.34
CA ASP A 84 -13.55 -3.81 -5.00
C ASP A 84 -12.03 -3.70 -5.14
N GLU A 85 -11.52 -2.54 -5.57
CA GLU A 85 -10.08 -2.35 -5.75
C GLU A 85 -9.31 -2.24 -4.44
N VAL A 86 -9.91 -1.74 -3.36
CA VAL A 86 -9.27 -1.72 -2.04
C VAL A 86 -9.29 -3.12 -1.41
N ILE A 87 -10.41 -3.82 -1.47
CA ILE A 87 -10.58 -5.17 -0.89
C ILE A 87 -9.73 -6.20 -1.65
N GLY A 88 -9.72 -6.11 -2.97
CA GLY A 88 -8.99 -7.00 -3.88
C GLY A 88 -7.58 -6.51 -4.23
N PHE A 89 -7.03 -5.52 -3.51
CA PHE A 89 -5.77 -4.90 -3.89
C PHE A 89 -4.61 -5.92 -3.91
N GLU A 90 -3.99 -6.09 -5.07
CA GLU A 90 -2.76 -6.87 -5.22
C GLU A 90 -1.64 -6.05 -5.87
N MET A 91 -0.43 -6.20 -5.32
CA MET A 91 0.76 -5.59 -5.92
C MET A 91 1.07 -6.23 -7.28
N PRO A 92 1.47 -5.43 -8.30
CA PRO A 92 1.98 -5.98 -9.55
C PRO A 92 3.16 -6.92 -9.27
N GLY A 93 3.04 -8.17 -9.71
CA GLY A 93 4.04 -9.21 -9.43
C GLY A 93 3.73 -10.11 -8.23
N ALA A 94 2.53 -10.04 -7.64
CA ALA A 94 2.10 -10.98 -6.60
C ALA A 94 2.25 -12.47 -7.01
N THR A 95 2.16 -12.74 -8.32
CA THR A 95 2.36 -14.08 -8.93
C THR A 95 3.82 -14.42 -9.23
N MET A 96 4.77 -13.51 -9.02
CA MET A 96 6.20 -13.77 -9.24
C MET A 96 6.74 -14.83 -8.27
N ALA A 97 7.59 -15.72 -8.79
CA ALA A 97 8.32 -16.67 -7.95
C ALA A 97 9.14 -15.93 -6.88
N GLY A 98 8.99 -16.35 -5.62
CA GLY A 98 9.69 -15.72 -4.49
C GLY A 98 9.08 -14.40 -3.99
N PHE A 99 7.97 -13.92 -4.57
CA PHE A 99 7.33 -12.66 -4.19
C PHE A 99 7.10 -12.55 -2.67
N ARG A 100 6.47 -13.57 -2.06
CA ARG A 100 6.21 -13.57 -0.60
C ARG A 100 7.48 -13.38 0.23
N ARG A 101 8.61 -14.01 -0.17
CA ARG A 101 9.89 -13.85 0.52
C ARG A 101 10.42 -12.42 0.37
N ASN A 102 10.37 -11.87 -0.84
CA ASN A 102 10.80 -10.51 -1.12
C ASN A 102 9.95 -9.47 -0.37
N SER A 103 8.64 -9.62 -0.38
CA SER A 103 7.70 -8.75 0.35
C SER A 103 7.98 -8.75 1.86
N MET A 104 8.31 -9.91 2.46
CA MET A 104 8.74 -9.96 3.86
C MET A 104 10.06 -9.21 4.11
N MET A 105 11.03 -9.29 3.20
CA MET A 105 12.30 -8.55 3.32
C MET A 105 12.07 -7.04 3.22
N ILE A 106 11.26 -6.61 2.24
CA ILE A 106 10.86 -5.21 2.04
C ILE A 106 10.16 -4.66 3.30
N ALA A 107 9.23 -5.43 3.88
CA ALA A 107 8.52 -5.03 5.10
C ALA A 107 9.45 -4.95 6.32
N LYS A 108 10.38 -5.90 6.47
CA LYS A 108 11.39 -5.87 7.54
C LYS A 108 12.34 -4.68 7.41
N ALA A 109 12.68 -4.29 6.18
CA ALA A 109 13.48 -3.10 5.89
C ALA A 109 12.72 -1.78 6.11
N GLY A 110 11.43 -1.83 6.43
CA GLY A 110 10.60 -0.64 6.60
C GLY A 110 10.30 0.10 5.29
N ILE A 111 10.47 -0.57 4.14
CA ILE A 111 10.25 0.04 2.82
C ILE A 111 8.76 0.10 2.51
N TYR A 112 8.06 -1.03 2.68
CA TYR A 112 6.62 -1.13 2.46
C TYR A 112 6.06 -2.28 3.30
N ASP A 113 5.08 -1.98 4.15
CA ASP A 113 4.40 -2.95 5.00
C ASP A 113 2.89 -2.64 5.08
N LEU A 114 2.13 -3.48 5.78
CA LEU A 114 0.68 -3.37 5.85
C LEU A 114 0.21 -2.06 6.50
N ARG A 115 0.97 -1.54 7.48
CA ARG A 115 0.67 -0.28 8.15
C ARG A 115 0.90 0.90 7.20
N LEU A 116 2.01 0.90 6.48
CA LEU A 116 2.25 1.90 5.43
C LEU A 116 1.20 1.82 4.31
N HIS A 117 0.79 0.62 3.89
CA HIS A 117 -0.26 0.46 2.90
C HIS A 117 -1.58 1.08 3.38
N HIS A 118 -2.01 0.78 4.61
CA HIS A 118 -3.22 1.38 5.17
C HIS A 118 -3.11 2.92 5.30
N ASP A 119 -2.11 3.41 6.02
CA ASP A 119 -2.03 4.81 6.45
C ASP A 119 -1.58 5.76 5.34
N ASP A 120 -0.64 5.33 4.50
CA ASP A 120 0.04 6.19 3.52
C ASP A 120 -0.44 5.96 2.08
N VAL A 121 -1.21 4.90 1.82
CA VAL A 121 -1.75 4.58 0.48
C VAL A 121 -3.28 4.62 0.45
N ILE A 122 -3.94 3.76 1.21
CA ILE A 122 -5.40 3.63 1.13
C ILE A 122 -6.11 4.85 1.72
N MET A 123 -5.85 5.15 2.99
CA MET A 123 -6.58 6.22 3.68
C MET A 123 -6.42 7.61 3.06
N PRO A 124 -5.24 8.04 2.55
CA PRO A 124 -5.10 9.36 1.93
C PRO A 124 -5.95 9.53 0.67
N ILE A 125 -6.10 8.47 -0.13
CA ILE A 125 -6.91 8.50 -1.36
C ILE A 125 -8.40 8.49 -1.00
N LEU A 126 -8.83 7.63 -0.06
CA LEU A 126 -10.23 7.60 0.39
C LEU A 126 -10.67 8.94 1.02
N ARG A 127 -9.78 9.58 1.80
CA ARG A 127 -10.02 10.93 2.33
C ARG A 127 -10.12 11.97 1.22
N HIS A 128 -9.27 11.89 0.20
CA HIS A 128 -9.32 12.82 -0.93
C HIS A 128 -10.66 12.75 -1.68
N TRP A 129 -11.22 11.55 -1.83
CA TRP A 129 -12.54 11.34 -2.43
C TRP A 129 -13.71 11.53 -1.47
N ASN A 130 -13.45 11.85 -0.20
CA ASN A 130 -14.47 12.05 0.83
C ASN A 130 -15.44 10.85 0.93
N VAL A 131 -14.91 9.62 0.84
CA VAL A 131 -15.72 8.39 0.71
C VAL A 131 -16.73 8.21 1.84
N PHE A 132 -16.30 8.42 3.08
CA PHE A 132 -17.15 8.14 4.24
C PHE A 132 -18.17 9.24 4.54
N ASP A 133 -17.88 10.48 4.15
CA ASP A 133 -18.78 11.62 4.36
C ASP A 133 -19.56 11.98 3.09
N ARG A 134 -19.45 11.17 2.02
CA ARG A 134 -20.19 11.36 0.78
C ARG A 134 -21.68 11.10 1.00
N THR A 135 -22.51 11.92 0.36
CA THR A 135 -23.97 11.85 0.42
C THR A 135 -24.54 11.62 -0.97
N GLY A 136 -25.76 11.08 -1.06
CA GLY A 136 -26.43 10.88 -2.34
C GLY A 136 -26.04 9.58 -3.05
N LEU A 137 -25.44 8.63 -2.33
CA LEU A 137 -25.28 7.25 -2.78
C LEU A 137 -26.65 6.55 -2.73
N GLY A 138 -26.91 5.71 -3.72
CA GLY A 138 -27.98 4.72 -3.69
C GLY A 138 -27.55 3.45 -2.95
N GLU A 139 -28.40 2.42 -3.01
CA GLU A 139 -28.21 1.17 -2.25
C GLU A 139 -26.88 0.47 -2.56
N VAL A 140 -26.46 0.46 -3.84
CA VAL A 140 -25.20 -0.17 -4.25
C VAL A 140 -23.99 0.58 -3.69
N GLY A 141 -24.03 1.92 -3.76
CA GLY A 141 -22.96 2.76 -3.24
C GLY A 141 -22.85 2.67 -1.71
N GLU A 142 -24.00 2.63 -1.03
CA GLU A 142 -24.05 2.47 0.43
C GLU A 142 -23.51 1.11 0.89
N GLN A 143 -23.93 0.02 0.24
CA GLN A 143 -23.39 -1.31 0.54
C GLN A 143 -21.87 -1.37 0.29
N ALA A 144 -21.38 -0.78 -0.80
CA ALA A 144 -19.95 -0.72 -1.08
C ALA A 144 -19.17 0.05 0.00
N ARG A 145 -19.75 1.12 0.53
CA ARG A 145 -19.16 1.88 1.64
C ARG A 145 -19.09 1.06 2.92
N GLU A 146 -20.12 0.28 3.24
CA GLU A 146 -20.15 -0.62 4.38
C GLU A 146 -19.10 -1.74 4.26
N ASP A 147 -19.04 -2.41 3.10
CA ASP A 147 -18.05 -3.46 2.81
C ASP A 147 -16.63 -2.93 2.99
N LEU A 148 -16.37 -1.72 2.44
CA LEU A 148 -15.10 -1.05 2.56
C LEU A 148 -14.76 -0.70 4.02
N ALA A 149 -15.72 -0.21 4.80
CA ALA A 149 -15.51 0.11 6.21
C ALA A 149 -15.11 -1.15 7.01
N VAL A 150 -15.83 -2.25 6.84
CA VAL A 150 -15.53 -3.53 7.49
C VAL A 150 -14.14 -4.03 7.11
N PHE A 151 -13.78 -3.93 5.83
CA PHE A 151 -12.44 -4.33 5.38
C PHE A 151 -11.34 -3.48 6.01
N LEU A 152 -11.52 -2.15 6.09
CA LEU A 152 -10.53 -1.24 6.66
C LEU A 152 -10.31 -1.49 8.16
N GLU A 153 -11.35 -1.80 8.93
CA GLU A 153 -11.19 -2.20 10.34
C GLU A 153 -10.35 -3.47 10.48
N GLY A 154 -10.58 -4.45 9.61
CA GLY A 154 -9.78 -5.67 9.54
C GLY A 154 -8.33 -5.39 9.17
N LEU A 155 -8.12 -4.54 8.15
CA LEU A 155 -6.80 -4.12 7.68
C LEU A 155 -6.02 -3.38 8.78
N ASP A 156 -6.65 -2.45 9.48
CA ASP A 156 -6.05 -1.72 10.61
C ASP A 156 -5.65 -2.66 11.75
N THR A 157 -6.53 -3.59 12.11
CA THR A 157 -6.24 -4.61 13.13
C THR A 157 -5.01 -5.45 12.75
N GLN A 158 -4.92 -5.89 11.50
CA GLN A 158 -3.78 -6.66 11.00
C GLN A 158 -2.50 -5.83 10.99
N ALA A 159 -2.59 -4.57 10.56
CA ALA A 159 -1.48 -3.63 10.53
C ALA A 159 -0.94 -3.33 11.94
N SER A 160 -1.80 -3.10 12.92
CA SER A 160 -1.44 -2.90 14.33
C SER A 160 -0.69 -4.11 14.88
N ARG A 161 -1.25 -5.32 14.71
CA ARG A 161 -0.59 -6.57 15.12
C ARG A 161 0.76 -6.78 14.45
N PHE A 162 0.91 -6.37 13.18
CA PHE A 162 2.19 -6.45 12.48
C PHE A 162 3.23 -5.53 13.11
N VAL A 163 2.86 -4.29 13.42
CA VAL A 163 3.74 -3.30 14.06
C VAL A 163 4.17 -3.77 15.46
N GLU A 164 3.24 -4.27 16.27
CA GLU A 164 3.49 -4.82 17.60
C GLU A 164 4.53 -5.95 17.54
N ARG A 165 4.29 -6.98 16.72
CA ARG A 165 5.23 -8.11 16.56
C ARG A 165 6.62 -7.64 16.11
N ARG A 166 6.70 -6.64 15.24
CA ARG A 166 7.97 -6.07 14.79
C ARG A 166 8.69 -5.35 15.93
N ALA A 167 7.96 -4.62 16.77
CA ALA A 167 8.51 -3.97 17.96
C ALA A 167 9.03 -5.00 18.98
N GLU A 168 8.25 -6.04 19.28
CA GLU A 168 8.65 -7.14 20.15
C GLU A 168 9.93 -7.83 19.64
N HIS A 169 10.01 -8.11 18.33
CA HIS A 169 11.20 -8.72 17.75
C HIS A 169 12.44 -7.83 17.89
N ARG A 170 12.31 -6.52 17.62
CA ARG A 170 13.42 -5.57 17.82
C ARG A 170 13.86 -5.50 19.28
N ALA A 171 12.92 -5.49 20.22
CA ALA A 171 13.23 -5.48 21.65
C ALA A 171 13.97 -6.76 22.09
N ARG A 172 13.57 -7.93 21.56
CA ARG A 172 14.26 -9.21 21.83
C ARG A 172 15.69 -9.21 21.29
N VAL A 173 15.89 -8.72 20.06
CA VAL A 173 17.24 -8.65 19.46
C VAL A 173 18.13 -7.68 20.25
N ALA A 174 17.61 -6.52 20.65
CA ALA A 174 18.35 -5.56 21.48
C ALA A 174 18.73 -6.14 22.85
N ALA A 175 17.80 -6.85 23.51
CA ALA A 175 18.10 -7.48 24.80
C ALA A 175 19.17 -8.58 24.70
N GLN A 176 19.25 -9.27 23.56
CA GLN A 176 20.29 -10.28 23.31
C GLN A 176 21.66 -9.66 23.02
N SER A 177 21.71 -8.55 22.27
CA SER A 177 22.97 -7.82 22.05
C SER A 177 23.52 -7.21 23.34
N ASP A 178 22.64 -6.68 24.20
CA ASP A 178 23.05 -6.10 25.48
C ASP A 178 23.59 -7.15 26.47
N SER A 179 23.10 -8.41 26.38
CA SER A 179 23.61 -9.50 27.21
C SER A 179 24.97 -10.05 26.79
N ASP A 180 25.31 -9.96 25.49
CA ASP A 180 26.61 -10.39 24.95
C ASP A 180 27.71 -9.33 25.16
N GLU A 181 27.35 -8.06 25.42
CA GLU A 181 28.31 -6.96 25.63
C GLU A 181 28.78 -6.78 27.09
N THR A 182 28.21 -7.48 28.08
CA THR A 182 28.75 -7.49 29.45
C THR A 182 29.91 -8.48 29.57
N PRO A 183 31.19 -8.04 29.65
CA PRO A 183 32.28 -8.95 29.97
C PRO A 183 32.20 -9.25 31.47
N ASP A 184 32.36 -10.52 31.83
CA ASP A 184 32.55 -10.96 33.21
C ASP A 184 33.87 -10.38 33.72
N ILE A 185 33.83 -9.18 34.32
CA ILE A 185 34.96 -8.57 35.02
C ILE A 185 34.95 -9.11 36.47
N ALA A 186 35.29 -10.38 36.62
CA ALA A 186 35.54 -11.00 37.92
C ALA A 186 36.71 -11.99 37.85
N SER A 187 37.94 -11.48 38.03
CA SER A 187 38.84 -11.83 39.16
C SER A 187 40.27 -11.36 38.91
#